data_AF-A0A5C8LNG3-F1
#
_entry.id   AF-A0A5C8LNG3-F1
#
_cell.length_a   1.000
_cell.length_b   1.000
_cell.length_c   1.000
_cell.angle_alpha   90.00
_cell.angle_beta   90.00
_cell.angle_gamma   90.00
#
_symmetry.space_group_name_H-M   'P 1'
#
loop_
_entity.id
_entity.type
_entity.pdbx_description
1 polymer ?
#
loop_
_entity_poly.entity_id
_entity_poly.type
_entity_poly.pdbx_seq_one_letter_code
_entity_poly.pdbx_strand_id
1 'polypeptide(L)'
;MELVDKDLEKFKQYQQLQQKRITNRQIAEQLQITTEQLGNIISHYTFKTGLEYKIQEEEGNYRFNGSFYLSRGVLDHIDKKQVAELFIFVQNLVKQHDGLDYLQSFYSIDQNCRLFFIDNLNDEMIKSGNYKASDNYSTLILSSEY
;
A
#
# COMPACT_ATOMS: atom_id res chain seq x y z
N MET A 1 15.08 28.35 17.63
CA MET A 1 15.26 27.83 16.26
C MET A 1 14.77 26.39 16.31
N GLU A 2 13.49 26.17 15.99
CA GLU A 2 12.93 24.82 15.95
C GLU A 2 13.62 24.05 14.83
N LEU A 3 14.21 22.91 15.16
CA LEU A 3 14.67 21.95 14.17
C LEU A 3 13.42 21.48 13.44
N VAL A 4 13.17 22.03 12.26
CA VAL A 4 12.11 21.53 11.36
C VAL A 4 12.46 20.08 11.06
N ASP A 5 11.59 19.17 11.49
CA ASP A 5 11.67 17.77 11.10
C ASP A 5 11.53 17.70 9.58
N LYS A 6 12.67 17.46 8.92
CA LYS A 6 12.76 17.44 7.46
C LYS A 6 11.87 16.36 6.85
N ASP A 7 11.59 15.29 7.59
CA ASP A 7 10.76 14.20 7.11
C ASP A 7 9.28 14.52 7.28
N LEU A 8 8.89 15.26 8.33
CA LEU A 8 7.53 15.80 8.45
C LEU A 8 7.21 16.77 7.30
N GLU A 9 8.16 17.61 6.92
CA GLU A 9 7.98 18.53 5.80
C GLU A 9 7.85 17.79 4.47
N LYS A 10 8.69 16.77 4.23
CA LYS A 10 8.53 15.88 3.06
C LYS A 10 7.21 15.13 3.07
N PHE A 11 6.74 14.68 4.23
CA PHE A 11 5.44 14.02 4.35
C PHE A 11 4.28 14.96 3.98
N LYS A 12 4.32 16.22 4.40
CA LYS A 12 3.34 17.23 3.98
C LYS A 12 3.38 17.49 2.47
N GLN A 13 4.58 17.57 1.89
CA GLN A 13 4.74 17.72 0.44
C GLN A 13 4.23 16.49 -0.31
N TYR A 14 4.51 15.29 0.20
CA TYR A 14 3.92 14.05 -0.29
C TYR A 14 2.39 14.15 -0.32
N GLN A 15 1.74 14.53 0.78
CA GLN A 15 0.27 14.68 0.85
C GLN A 15 -0.30 15.67 -0.19
N GLN A 16 0.43 16.74 -0.51
CA GLN A 16 0.03 17.68 -1.58
C GLN A 16 0.20 17.06 -2.97
N LEU A 17 1.29 16.33 -3.19
CA LEU A 17 1.59 15.68 -4.46
C LEU A 17 0.67 14.49 -4.74
N GLN A 18 0.20 13.77 -3.72
CA GLN A 18 -0.80 12.71 -3.84
C GLN A 18 -2.07 13.20 -4.57
N GLN A 19 -2.48 14.46 -4.34
CA GLN A 19 -3.68 15.03 -4.95
C GLN A 19 -3.55 15.22 -6.48
N LYS A 20 -2.32 15.18 -7.01
CA LYS A 20 -2.04 15.33 -8.44
C LYS A 20 -2.14 14.02 -9.24
N ARG A 21 -2.53 12.90 -8.61
CA ARG A 21 -2.68 11.58 -9.24
C ARG A 21 -1.41 11.10 -9.98
N ILE A 22 -0.25 11.34 -9.38
CA ILE A 22 1.06 10.85 -9.84
C ILE A 22 1.51 9.64 -9.01
N THR A 23 2.40 8.81 -9.55
CA THR A 23 2.89 7.60 -8.87
C THR A 23 3.82 7.94 -7.71
N ASN A 24 3.96 7.02 -6.74
CA ASN A 24 4.90 7.23 -5.63
C ASN A 24 6.36 7.37 -6.10
N ARG A 25 6.74 6.74 -7.21
CA ARG A 25 8.04 6.96 -7.86
C ARG A 25 8.20 8.40 -8.35
N GLN A 26 7.21 8.93 -9.07
CA GLN A 26 7.22 10.32 -9.54
C GLN A 26 7.24 11.31 -8.37
N ILE A 27 6.59 10.98 -7.25
CA ILE A 27 6.66 11.79 -6.03
C ILE A 27 8.07 11.75 -5.43
N ALA A 28 8.69 10.57 -5.31
CA ALA A 28 10.05 10.42 -4.79
C ALA A 28 11.06 11.23 -5.63
N GLU A 29 10.95 11.18 -6.96
CA GLU A 29 11.75 11.98 -7.89
C GLU A 29 11.57 13.49 -7.67
N GLN A 30 10.32 13.97 -7.51
CA GLN A 30 10.06 15.40 -7.23
C GLN A 30 10.59 15.86 -5.87
N LEU A 31 10.56 14.98 -4.87
CA LEU A 31 11.08 15.24 -3.53
C LEU A 31 12.60 15.02 -3.43
N GLN A 32 13.25 14.57 -4.50
CA GLN A 32 14.68 14.25 -4.56
C GLN A 32 15.12 13.24 -3.48
N ILE A 33 14.31 12.20 -3.29
CA ILE A 33 14.57 11.08 -2.36
C ILE A 33 14.38 9.74 -3.08
N THR A 34 14.90 8.66 -2.51
CA THR A 34 14.63 7.30 -3.02
C THR A 34 13.21 6.86 -2.67
N THR A 35 12.68 5.87 -3.40
CA THR A 35 11.40 5.23 -3.04
C THR A 35 11.46 4.53 -1.69
N GLU A 36 12.61 3.98 -1.30
CA GLU A 36 12.82 3.45 0.05
C GLU A 36 12.68 4.55 1.12
N GLN A 37 13.31 5.71 0.92
CA GLN A 37 13.19 6.85 1.83
C GLN A 37 11.76 7.35 1.90
N LEU A 38 11.07 7.45 0.75
CA LEU A 38 9.67 7.84 0.72
C LEU A 38 8.78 6.83 1.47
N GLY A 39 8.98 5.53 1.27
CA GLY A 39 8.26 4.48 1.97
C GLY A 39 8.43 4.56 3.48
N ASN A 40 9.65 4.81 3.95
CA ASN A 40 9.93 4.99 5.38
C ASN A 40 9.23 6.25 5.95
N ILE A 41 9.25 7.37 5.22
CA ILE A 41 8.54 8.60 5.61
C ILE A 41 7.03 8.34 5.69
N ILE A 42 6.45 7.73 4.66
CA ILE A 42 5.02 7.38 4.65
C ILE A 42 4.69 6.51 5.85
N SER A 43 5.48 5.47 6.09
CA SER A 43 5.27 4.53 7.20
C SER A 43 5.22 5.25 8.54
N HIS A 44 6.23 6.08 8.80
CA HIS A 44 6.41 6.78 10.07
C HIS A 44 5.25 7.71 10.42
N TYR A 45 4.69 8.40 9.43
CA TYR A 45 3.63 9.39 9.64
C TYR A 45 2.21 8.87 9.38
N THR A 46 2.08 7.66 8.82
CA THR A 46 0.78 7.06 8.51
C THR A 46 0.36 6.05 9.56
N PHE A 47 1.24 5.12 9.92
CA PHE A 47 0.91 4.01 10.80
C PHE A 47 1.11 4.39 12.25
N LYS A 48 0.22 3.93 13.14
CA LYS A 48 0.35 4.11 14.59
C LYS A 48 0.91 2.86 15.27
N THR A 49 1.30 1.87 14.48
CA THR A 49 1.81 0.56 14.86
C THR A 49 3.14 0.32 14.15
N GLY A 50 3.84 -0.78 14.47
CA GLY A 50 5.12 -1.14 13.85
C GLY A 50 4.99 -1.65 12.41
N LEU A 51 4.23 -0.95 11.56
CA LEU A 51 4.07 -1.26 10.14
C LEU A 51 5.00 -0.40 9.30
N GLU A 52 5.63 -1.02 8.32
CA GLU A 52 6.41 -0.35 7.29
C GLU A 52 5.85 -0.65 5.91
N TYR A 53 5.49 0.39 5.17
CA TYR A 53 5.18 0.31 3.75
C TYR A 53 6.47 0.28 2.92
N LYS A 54 6.57 -0.75 2.08
CA LYS A 54 7.67 -0.93 1.13
C LYS A 54 7.11 -0.71 -0.27
N ILE A 55 7.38 0.48 -0.83
CA ILE A 55 6.98 0.83 -2.19
C ILE A 55 7.60 -0.20 -3.15
N GLN A 56 6.75 -0.93 -3.86
CA GLN A 56 7.15 -1.82 -4.95
C GLN A 56 6.96 -1.10 -6.28
N GLU A 57 7.87 -1.32 -7.23
CA GLU A 57 7.76 -0.80 -8.60
C GLU A 57 7.47 -1.95 -9.57
N GLU A 58 6.20 -2.34 -9.68
CA GLU A 58 5.72 -3.12 -10.84
C GLU A 58 4.57 -2.37 -11.49
N GLU A 59 4.74 -1.97 -12.74
CA GLU A 59 3.72 -1.27 -13.51
C GLU A 59 2.46 -2.14 -13.67
N GLY A 60 1.31 -1.62 -13.30
CA GLY A 60 0.01 -2.20 -13.64
C GLY A 60 -1.14 -1.40 -13.06
N ASN A 61 -2.27 -1.36 -13.76
CA ASN A 61 -3.48 -0.71 -13.25
C ASN A 61 -4.32 -1.76 -12.53
N TYR A 62 -4.46 -1.65 -11.22
CA TYR A 62 -5.30 -2.53 -10.42
C TYR A 62 -6.54 -1.81 -9.94
N ARG A 63 -7.69 -2.46 -10.13
CA ARG A 63 -9.01 -1.86 -9.92
C ARG A 63 -9.85 -2.69 -8.97
N PHE A 64 -9.29 -3.20 -7.86
CA PHE A 64 -10.10 -3.91 -6.88
C PHE A 64 -11.31 -3.05 -6.44
N ASN A 65 -12.46 -3.71 -6.27
CA ASN A 65 -13.75 -3.04 -6.10
C ASN A 65 -14.01 -2.52 -4.65
N GLY A 66 -13.01 -2.59 -3.78
CA GLY A 66 -13.11 -2.29 -2.35
C GLY A 66 -13.34 -3.50 -1.43
N SER A 67 -13.55 -4.71 -1.98
CA SER A 67 -13.72 -5.93 -1.19
C SER A 67 -12.38 -6.55 -0.82
N PHE A 68 -12.28 -7.00 0.43
CA PHE A 68 -11.03 -7.52 0.97
C PHE A 68 -11.19 -8.86 1.68
N TYR A 69 -10.22 -9.73 1.47
CA TYR A 69 -10.08 -11.00 2.20
C TYR A 69 -8.74 -11.05 2.94
N LEU A 70 -8.69 -11.91 3.96
CA LEU A 70 -7.52 -12.16 4.78
C LEU A 70 -7.19 -13.65 4.66
N SER A 71 -5.91 -13.99 4.52
CA SER A 71 -5.48 -15.37 4.71
C SER A 71 -5.68 -15.79 6.17
N ARG A 72 -5.72 -17.11 6.40
CA ARG A 72 -5.78 -17.63 7.77
C ARG A 72 -4.53 -17.26 8.56
N GLY A 73 -3.35 -17.31 7.95
CA GLY A 73 -2.11 -16.90 8.61
C GLY A 73 -2.14 -15.45 9.07
N VAL A 74 -2.67 -14.54 8.25
CA VAL A 74 -2.84 -13.13 8.66
C VAL A 74 -3.77 -13.01 9.88
N LEU A 75 -4.92 -13.69 9.86
CA LEU A 75 -5.86 -13.68 10.99
C LEU A 75 -5.26 -14.22 12.29
N ASP A 76 -4.40 -15.22 12.20
CA ASP A 76 -3.80 -15.87 13.36
C ASP A 76 -2.55 -15.14 13.89
N HIS A 77 -1.82 -14.40 13.04
CA HIS A 77 -0.51 -13.83 13.38
C HIS A 77 -0.50 -12.31 13.51
N ILE A 78 -1.34 -11.57 12.78
CA ILE A 78 -1.26 -10.11 12.72
C ILE A 78 -2.28 -9.48 13.66
N ASP A 79 -1.84 -8.44 14.39
CA ASP A 79 -2.73 -7.70 15.28
C ASP A 79 -3.87 -7.02 14.49
N LYS A 80 -5.09 -7.06 15.04
CA LYS A 80 -6.28 -6.52 14.36
C LYS A 80 -6.18 -5.02 14.07
N LYS A 81 -5.47 -4.25 14.90
CA LYS A 81 -5.24 -2.82 14.67
C LYS A 81 -4.32 -2.62 13.46
N GLN A 82 -3.26 -3.42 13.35
CA GLN A 82 -2.39 -3.39 12.17
C GLN A 82 -3.16 -3.75 10.90
N VAL A 83 -3.99 -4.80 10.94
CA VAL A 83 -4.85 -5.19 9.82
C VAL A 83 -5.77 -4.02 9.40
N ALA A 84 -6.40 -3.34 10.36
CA ALA A 84 -7.24 -2.19 10.07
C ALA A 84 -6.46 -1.00 9.46
N GLU A 85 -5.26 -0.73 9.97
CA GLU A 85 -4.37 0.31 9.43
C GLU A 85 -3.96 0.03 7.98
N LEU A 86 -3.62 -1.23 7.66
CA LEU A 86 -3.31 -1.66 6.29
C LEU A 86 -4.50 -1.47 5.35
N PHE A 87 -5.71 -1.86 5.77
CA PHE A 87 -6.91 -1.67 4.95
C PHE A 87 -7.18 -0.20 4.63
N ILE A 88 -7.14 0.67 5.64
CA ILE A 88 -7.38 2.11 5.46
C ILE A 88 -6.32 2.69 4.52
N PHE A 89 -5.06 2.32 4.71
CA PHE A 89 -3.96 2.80 3.87
C PHE A 89 -4.13 2.38 2.40
N VAL A 90 -4.38 1.10 2.13
CA VAL A 90 -4.57 0.59 0.77
C VAL A 90 -5.80 1.21 0.09
N GLN A 91 -6.90 1.40 0.82
CA GLN A 91 -8.08 2.11 0.28
C GLN A 91 -7.76 3.57 -0.11
N ASN A 92 -6.96 4.27 0.69
CA ASN A 92 -6.56 5.65 0.37
C ASN A 92 -5.62 5.70 -0.84
N LEU A 93 -4.68 4.76 -0.93
CA LEU A 93 -3.79 4.63 -2.07
C LEU A 93 -4.55 4.37 -3.38
N VAL A 94 -5.57 3.49 -3.40
CA VAL A 94 -6.40 3.30 -4.61
C VAL A 94 -7.08 4.58 -5.06
N LYS A 95 -7.67 5.31 -4.10
CA LYS A 95 -8.34 6.58 -4.40
C LYS A 95 -7.37 7.61 -4.96
N GLN A 96 -6.13 7.62 -4.46
CA GLN A 96 -5.07 8.53 -4.92
C GLN A 96 -4.67 8.24 -6.37
N HIS A 97 -4.44 6.97 -6.69
CA HIS A 97 -3.84 6.57 -7.95
C HIS A 97 -4.87 6.19 -9.03
N ASP A 98 -6.18 6.30 -8.74
CA ASP A 98 -7.27 5.82 -9.61
C ASP A 98 -7.13 4.34 -9.98
N GLY A 99 -6.68 3.57 -8.98
CA GLY A 99 -6.18 2.20 -9.08
C GLY A 99 -4.94 2.02 -8.20
N LEU A 100 -4.32 0.85 -8.14
CA LEU A 100 -3.02 0.64 -7.46
C LEU A 100 -2.09 -0.23 -8.30
N ASP A 101 -0.84 -0.43 -7.86
CA ASP A 101 0.08 -1.46 -8.36
C ASP A 101 -0.25 -2.85 -7.75
N TYR A 102 0.17 -3.91 -8.44
CA TYR A 102 -0.23 -5.34 -8.24
C TYR A 102 -0.09 -5.84 -6.81
N LEU A 103 0.96 -5.35 -6.16
CA LEU A 103 1.48 -5.92 -4.95
C LEU A 103 1.87 -4.77 -4.01
N GLN A 104 1.05 -4.55 -2.99
CA GLN A 104 1.46 -3.65 -1.91
C GLN A 104 2.19 -4.47 -0.86
N SER A 105 3.44 -4.10 -0.60
CA SER A 105 4.32 -4.81 0.32
C SER A 105 4.41 -4.07 1.66
N PHE A 106 4.24 -4.81 2.73
CA PHE A 106 4.35 -4.29 4.09
C PHE A 106 5.25 -5.20 4.92
N TYR A 107 5.88 -4.61 5.92
CA TYR A 107 6.60 -5.35 6.93
C TYR A 107 6.04 -5.00 8.31
N SER A 108 5.64 -6.00 9.07
CA SER A 108 5.33 -5.83 10.48
C SER A 108 6.60 -6.06 11.30
N ILE A 109 7.08 -5.01 11.95
CA ILE A 109 8.19 -5.04 12.89
C ILE A 109 7.80 -5.88 14.11
N ASP A 110 6.59 -5.67 14.63
CA ASP A 110 6.10 -6.29 15.85
C ASP A 110 6.01 -7.82 15.72
N GLN A 111 5.66 -8.31 14.53
CA GLN A 111 5.56 -9.75 14.23
C GLN A 111 6.73 -10.29 13.40
N ASN A 112 7.68 -9.43 13.03
CA ASN A 112 8.84 -9.77 12.19
C ASN A 112 8.45 -10.57 10.93
N CYS A 113 7.46 -10.08 10.18
CA CYS A 113 6.97 -10.76 9.00
C CYS A 113 6.62 -9.79 7.88
N ARG A 114 6.73 -10.26 6.64
CA ARG A 114 6.30 -9.51 5.46
C ARG A 114 4.89 -9.91 5.06
N LEU A 115 4.12 -8.93 4.63
CA LEU A 115 2.73 -9.02 4.23
C LEU A 115 2.60 -8.49 2.81
N PHE A 116 1.71 -9.10 2.06
CA PHE A 116 1.36 -8.70 0.72
C PHE A 116 -0.12 -8.42 0.61
N PHE A 117 -0.43 -7.34 -0.08
CA PHE A 117 -1.77 -7.03 -0.54
C PHE A 117 -1.83 -7.28 -2.04
N ILE A 118 -2.67 -8.22 -2.45
CA ILE A 118 -2.67 -8.76 -3.82
C ILE A 118 -4.08 -8.72 -4.38
N ASP A 119 -4.24 -8.16 -5.57
CA ASP A 119 -5.49 -8.22 -6.32
C ASP A 119 -5.71 -9.62 -6.90
N ASN A 120 -6.93 -10.13 -6.81
CA ASN A 120 -7.28 -11.44 -7.36
C ASN A 120 -7.36 -11.44 -8.89
N LEU A 121 -7.69 -10.31 -9.50
CA LEU A 121 -7.79 -10.15 -10.96
C LEU A 121 -6.92 -9.00 -11.43
N ASN A 122 -6.27 -9.20 -12.58
CA ASN A 122 -5.61 -8.11 -13.30
C ASN A 122 -6.52 -7.49 -14.37
N ASP A 123 -6.05 -6.41 -14.99
CA ASP A 123 -6.75 -5.67 -16.03
C ASP A 123 -7.18 -6.54 -17.23
N GLU A 124 -6.35 -7.49 -17.66
CA GLU A 124 -6.65 -8.39 -18.78
C GLU A 124 -7.77 -9.37 -18.43
N MET A 125 -7.73 -9.94 -17.21
CA MET A 125 -8.78 -10.81 -16.68
C MET A 125 -10.12 -10.08 -16.58
N ILE A 126 -10.13 -8.83 -16.08
CA ILE A 126 -11.34 -8.00 -16.03
C ILE A 126 -11.88 -7.74 -17.43
N LYS A 127 -11.02 -7.33 -18.38
CA LYS A 127 -11.40 -7.04 -19.76
C LYS A 127 -11.90 -8.27 -20.52
N SER A 128 -11.44 -9.47 -20.14
CA SER A 128 -11.84 -10.71 -20.78
C SER A 128 -13.32 -11.06 -20.64
N GLY A 129 -14.00 -10.52 -19.61
CA GLY A 129 -15.40 -10.84 -19.31
C GLY A 129 -15.62 -12.28 -18.80
N ASN A 130 -14.55 -13.05 -18.58
CA ASN A 130 -14.63 -14.45 -18.13
C ASN A 130 -14.82 -14.59 -16.60
N TYR A 131 -14.69 -13.50 -15.85
CA TYR A 131 -14.77 -13.46 -14.39
C TYR A 131 -15.99 -12.66 -13.93
N LYS A 132 -16.55 -13.02 -12.78
CA LYS A 132 -17.66 -12.28 -12.19
C LYS A 132 -17.14 -11.01 -11.53
N ALA A 133 -17.97 -9.98 -11.44
CA ALA A 133 -17.64 -8.76 -10.69
C ALA A 133 -17.31 -9.03 -9.21
N SER A 134 -17.87 -10.11 -8.63
CA SER A 134 -17.56 -10.58 -7.27
C SER A 134 -16.14 -11.09 -7.10
N ASP A 135 -15.48 -11.48 -8.20
CA ASP A 135 -14.12 -12.04 -8.19
C ASP A 135 -13.06 -10.93 -8.14
N ASN A 136 -13.48 -9.66 -8.29
CA ASN A 136 -12.62 -8.48 -8.25
C ASN A 136 -12.38 -7.97 -6.80
N TYR A 137 -11.76 -8.80 -5.99
CA TYR A 137 -11.36 -8.47 -4.62
C TYR A 137 -9.84 -8.49 -4.48
N SER A 138 -9.35 -8.04 -3.33
CA SER A 138 -7.94 -8.18 -2.95
C SER A 138 -7.76 -8.92 -1.64
N THR A 139 -6.60 -9.54 -1.48
CA THR A 139 -6.27 -10.41 -0.36
C THR A 139 -5.03 -9.89 0.35
N LEU A 140 -5.11 -9.74 1.68
CA LEU A 140 -3.94 -9.60 2.53
C LEU A 140 -3.46 -10.99 2.95
N ILE A 141 -2.19 -11.28 2.65
CA ILE A 141 -1.57 -12.59 2.86
C ILE A 141 -0.16 -12.42 3.46
N LEU A 142 0.32 -13.41 4.21
CA LEU A 142 1.73 -13.43 4.64
C LEU A 142 2.61 -13.75 3.42
N SER A 143 3.79 -13.15 3.34
CA SER A 143 4.72 -13.45 2.24
C SER A 143 5.18 -14.91 2.21
N SER A 144 5.06 -15.63 3.32
CA SER A 144 5.37 -17.07 3.42
C SER A 144 4.26 -17.97 2.90
N GLU A 145 3.07 -17.42 2.63
CA GLU A 145 1.91 -18.14 2.09
C GLU A 145 1.70 -17.87 0.60
N TYR A 146 2.46 -16.93 0.02
CA TYR A 146 2.50 -16.57 -1.40
C TYR A 146 3.68 -17.25 -2.08
#